data_AF-A0A6U2J6A5-F1
#
_entry.id   AF-A0A6U2J6A5-F1
#
_cell.length_a   1.000
_cell.length_b   1.000
_cell.length_c   1.000
_cell.angle_alpha   90.00
_cell.angle_beta   90.00
_cell.angle_gamma   90.00
#
_symmetry.space_group_name_H-M   'P 1'
#
loop_
_entity.id
_entity.type
_entity.pdbx_description
1 polymer ?
#
loop_
_entity_poly.entity_id
_entity_poly.type
_entity_poly.pdbx_seq_one_letter_code
_entity_poly.pdbx_strand_id
1 'polypeptide(L)'
;MFDYCMPYILLPHKREGEVADTSVDVMVELPGRQAPVVCEFDWEMDEVDEFVDEKMQEEELDAKHREALAKGVRDAVTAAKQARKEKKLAQKAEVDAIPPAVRKALEAIKVHKFYPKNELCKGMRSKYVNRYYGQADQIEGDA
;
A
#
# COMPACT_ATOMS: atom_id res chain seq x y z
N MET A 1 14.12 -12.66 21.84
CA MET A 1 13.32 -11.71 21.04
C MET A 1 11.86 -12.04 21.32
N PHE A 2 11.09 -11.12 21.92
CA PHE A 2 9.67 -11.36 22.17
C PHE A 2 8.90 -10.82 20.97
N ASP A 3 8.34 -11.73 20.17
CA ASP A 3 7.38 -11.33 19.14
C ASP A 3 6.06 -11.03 19.83
N TYR A 4 5.74 -9.73 19.90
CA TYR A 4 4.47 -9.26 20.40
C TYR A 4 3.36 -9.71 19.44
N CYS A 5 2.74 -10.86 19.73
CA CYS A 5 1.62 -11.37 18.95
C CYS A 5 0.35 -10.59 19.32
N MET A 6 0.24 -9.36 18.84
CA MET A 6 -0.97 -8.57 19.00
C MET A 6 -2.05 -9.15 18.07
N PRO A 7 -3.18 -9.65 18.61
CA PRO A 7 -4.29 -10.03 17.75
C PRO A 7 -4.72 -8.79 16.97
N TYR A 8 -4.74 -8.87 15.65
CA TYR A 8 -5.25 -7.80 14.80
C TYR A 8 -6.65 -8.20 14.33
N ILE A 9 -7.62 -7.30 14.51
CA ILE A 9 -8.94 -7.49 13.93
C ILE A 9 -8.87 -6.95 12.52
N LEU A 10 -8.86 -7.85 11.55
CA LEU A 10 -8.97 -7.44 10.16
C LEU A 10 -10.39 -6.94 9.91
N LEU A 11 -10.53 -5.62 9.74
CA LEU A 11 -11.80 -5.00 9.40
C LEU A 11 -11.85 -4.82 7.87
N PRO A 12 -12.62 -5.65 7.15
CA PRO A 12 -12.58 -5.68 5.69
C PRO A 12 -12.96 -4.33 5.06
N HIS A 13 -13.87 -3.59 5.68
CA HIS A 13 -14.28 -2.24 5.27
C HIS A 13 -13.19 -1.17 5.44
N LYS A 14 -12.17 -1.39 6.28
CA LYS A 14 -11.06 -0.43 6.45
C LYS A 14 -10.00 -0.55 5.35
N ARG A 15 -10.02 -1.62 4.54
CA ARG A 15 -9.08 -1.84 3.43
C ARG A 15 -9.45 -1.09 2.15
N GLU A 16 -10.72 -0.71 1.98
CA GLU A 16 -11.19 -0.06 0.74
C GLU A 16 -10.54 1.32 0.46
N GLY A 17 -9.87 1.90 1.46
CA GLY A 17 -9.22 3.22 1.39
C GLY A 17 -7.70 3.23 1.60
N GLU A 18 -7.01 2.07 1.60
CA GLU A 18 -5.55 2.09 1.57
C GLU A 18 -5.07 2.73 0.26
N VAL A 19 -4.23 3.76 0.36
CA VAL A 19 -3.59 4.39 -0.81
C VAL A 19 -2.71 3.31 -1.44
N ALA A 20 -3.06 2.89 -2.64
CA ALA A 20 -2.25 1.96 -3.39
C ALA A 20 -1.01 2.70 -3.85
N ASP A 21 0.16 2.21 -3.42
CA ASP A 21 1.47 2.62 -3.95
C ASP A 21 1.42 2.65 -5.47
N THR A 22 1.87 3.70 -6.16
CA THR A 22 1.76 3.89 -7.63
C THR A 22 3.02 3.48 -8.38
N SER A 23 4.05 3.02 -7.65
CA SER A 23 5.27 2.53 -8.27
C SER A 23 5.14 1.10 -8.81
N VAL A 24 5.93 0.82 -9.83
CA VAL A 24 6.13 -0.50 -10.43
C VAL A 24 7.59 -0.77 -10.66
N ASP A 25 8.01 -1.97 -10.27
CA ASP A 25 9.29 -2.52 -10.70
C ASP A 25 9.18 -2.97 -12.15
N VAL A 26 9.87 -2.24 -13.04
CA VAL A 26 9.98 -2.54 -14.45
C VAL A 26 11.28 -3.31 -14.70
N MET A 27 11.17 -4.46 -15.36
CA MET A 27 12.31 -5.22 -15.84
C MET A 27 12.20 -5.38 -17.36
N VAL A 28 13.15 -4.79 -18.10
CA VAL A 28 13.18 -4.85 -19.57
C VAL A 28 14.46 -5.54 -20.04
N GLU A 29 14.29 -6.64 -20.79
CA GLU A 29 15.37 -7.30 -21.51
C GLU A 29 15.64 -6.57 -22.82
N LEU A 30 16.86 -6.05 -22.99
CA LEU A 30 17.25 -5.34 -24.22
C LEU A 30 18.14 -6.22 -25.10
N PRO A 31 17.90 -6.26 -26.43
CA PRO A 31 18.68 -7.07 -27.34
C PRO A 31 20.13 -6.58 -27.43
N GLY A 32 21.09 -7.47 -27.21
CA GLY A 32 22.53 -7.15 -27.25
C GLY A 32 23.16 -6.86 -25.88
N ARG A 33 22.37 -6.89 -24.80
CA ARG A 33 22.86 -6.75 -23.43
C ARG A 33 22.75 -8.07 -22.65
N GLN A 34 23.71 -8.34 -21.76
CA GLN A 34 23.69 -9.52 -20.90
C GLN A 34 22.84 -9.36 -19.64
N ALA A 35 22.59 -8.12 -19.20
CA ALA A 35 21.81 -7.80 -18.01
C ALA A 35 20.55 -7.01 -18.38
N PRO A 36 19.38 -7.33 -17.80
CA PRO A 36 18.16 -6.57 -17.98
C PRO A 36 18.27 -5.20 -17.29
N VAL A 37 17.56 -4.22 -17.82
CA VAL A 37 17.37 -2.93 -17.14
C VAL A 37 16.27 -3.12 -16.11
N VAL A 38 16.61 -2.87 -14.84
CA VAL A 38 15.66 -2.94 -13.71
C VAL A 38 15.52 -1.54 -13.15
N CYS A 39 14.30 -1.02 -13.11
CA CYS A 39 14.03 0.30 -12.59
C CYS A 39 12.63 0.39 -11.96
N GLU A 40 12.51 1.24 -10.95
CA GLU A 40 11.22 1.60 -10.37
C GLU A 40 10.64 2.78 -11.15
N PHE A 41 9.37 2.71 -11.52
CA PHE A 41 8.64 3.76 -12.23
C PHE A 41 7.32 4.06 -11.52
N ASP A 42 7.08 5.31 -11.17
CA ASP A 42 5.82 5.77 -10.58
C ASP A 42 4.96 6.45 -11.64
N TRP A 43 3.85 5.84 -12.04
CA TRP A 43 3.03 6.42 -13.11
C TRP A 43 2.22 7.67 -12.71
N GLU A 44 2.19 8.05 -11.42
CA GLU A 44 1.58 9.31 -10.97
C GLU A 44 2.59 10.45 -10.92
N MET A 45 3.85 10.13 -10.60
CA MET A 45 4.91 11.11 -10.40
C MET A 45 5.83 11.26 -11.62
N ASP A 46 6.01 10.19 -12.40
CA ASP A 46 6.97 10.13 -13.50
C ASP A 46 6.26 10.18 -14.87
N GLU A 47 6.83 10.97 -15.79
CA GLU A 47 6.44 10.94 -17.19
C GLU A 47 7.28 9.91 -17.95
N VAL A 48 6.63 9.05 -18.74
CA VAL A 48 7.29 7.91 -19.42
C VAL A 48 8.43 8.37 -20.34
N ASP A 49 8.24 9.48 -21.06
CA ASP A 49 9.24 9.93 -22.04
C ASP A 49 10.45 10.56 -21.34
N GLU A 50 10.24 11.35 -20.27
CA GLU A 50 11.33 11.91 -19.45
C GLU A 50 12.12 10.80 -18.74
N PHE A 51 11.41 9.86 -18.11
CA PHE A 51 12.02 8.72 -17.43
C PHE A 51 12.87 7.86 -18.39
N VAL A 52 12.35 7.60 -19.60
CA VAL A 52 13.08 6.85 -20.62
C VAL A 52 14.33 7.61 -21.04
N ASP A 53 14.24 8.93 -21.26
CA ASP A 53 15.40 9.72 -21.68
C ASP A 53 16.49 9.79 -20.59
N GLU A 54 16.10 9.90 -19.32
CA GLU A 54 17.03 9.81 -18.18
C GLU A 54 17.69 8.43 -18.11
N LYS A 55 16.91 7.35 -18.18
CA LYS A 55 17.46 5.98 -18.13
C LYS A 55 18.35 5.65 -19.32
N MET A 56 18.04 6.20 -20.49
CA MET A 56 18.88 6.08 -21.68
C MET A 56 20.26 6.73 -21.47
N GLN A 57 20.32 7.86 -20.76
CA GLN A 57 21.59 8.54 -20.41
C GLN A 57 22.36 7.81 -19.31
N GLU A 58 21.69 7.40 -18.23
CA GLU A 58 22.32 6.71 -17.10
C GLU A 58 22.95 5.37 -17.51
N GLU A 59 22.27 4.63 -18.38
CA GLU A 59 22.68 3.30 -18.82
C GLU A 59 23.50 3.33 -20.13
N GLU A 60 23.82 4.52 -20.64
CA GLU A 60 24.54 4.76 -21.91
C GLU A 60 23.98 3.93 -23.08
N LEU A 61 22.64 3.86 -23.18
CA LEU A 61 21.95 3.01 -24.13
C LEU A 61 21.90 3.64 -25.54
N ASP A 62 21.98 2.79 -26.57
CA ASP A 62 21.78 3.20 -27.96
C ASP A 62 20.32 3.61 -28.23
N ALA A 63 20.10 4.65 -29.04
CA ALA A 63 18.77 5.17 -29.40
C ALA A 63 17.78 4.11 -29.93
N LYS A 64 18.29 2.98 -30.44
CA LYS A 64 17.50 1.82 -30.88
C LYS A 64 16.73 1.14 -29.74
N HIS A 65 17.18 1.30 -28.50
CA HIS A 65 16.55 0.70 -27.31
C HIS A 65 15.49 1.58 -26.67
N ARG A 66 15.42 2.87 -27.04
CA ARG A 66 14.47 3.84 -26.48
C ARG A 66 13.02 3.37 -26.60
N GLU A 67 12.62 2.93 -27.79
CA GLU A 67 11.26 2.45 -28.04
C GLU A 67 10.96 1.14 -27.29
N ALA A 68 11.95 0.24 -27.19
CA ALA A 68 11.81 -1.00 -26.44
C ALA A 68 11.64 -0.75 -24.94
N LEU A 69 12.39 0.19 -24.37
CA LEU A 69 12.30 0.59 -22.97
C LEU A 69 10.95 1.27 -22.68
N ALA A 70 10.55 2.24 -23.51
CA ALA A 70 9.26 2.93 -23.36
C ALA A 70 8.08 1.96 -23.44
N LYS A 71 8.14 0.98 -24.35
CA LYS A 71 7.12 -0.06 -24.44
C LYS A 71 7.11 -0.96 -23.19
N GLY A 72 8.29 -1.38 -22.72
CA GLY A 72 8.41 -2.21 -21.52
C GLY A 72 7.81 -1.53 -20.27
N VAL A 73 8.08 -0.24 -20.08
CA VAL A 73 7.49 0.56 -18.99
C VAL A 73 5.95 0.62 -19.13
N ARG A 74 5.43 0.94 -20.33
CA ARG A 74 3.98 1.03 -20.57
C ARG A 74 3.26 -0.31 -20.34
N ASP A 75 3.87 -1.41 -20.78
CA ASP A 75 3.33 -2.76 -20.62
C ASP A 75 3.33 -3.16 -19.12
N ALA A 76 4.41 -2.87 -18.38
CA ALA A 76 4.50 -3.12 -16.94
C ALA A 76 3.46 -2.31 -16.15
N VAL A 77 3.30 -1.02 -16.45
CA VAL A 77 2.29 -0.15 -15.84
C VAL A 77 0.88 -0.70 -16.12
N THR A 78 0.61 -1.13 -17.35
CA THR A 78 -0.70 -1.68 -17.74
C THR A 78 -0.99 -2.97 -17.00
N ALA A 79 -0.04 -3.90 -16.94
CA ALA A 79 -0.17 -5.16 -16.22
C ALA A 79 -0.39 -4.92 -14.71
N ALA A 80 0.36 -4.00 -14.10
CA ALA A 80 0.18 -3.64 -12.71
C ALA A 80 -1.20 -3.00 -12.44
N LYS A 81 -1.67 -2.09 -13.30
CA LYS A 81 -3.02 -1.51 -13.20
C LYS A 81 -4.12 -2.57 -13.28
N GLN A 82 -3.98 -3.55 -14.16
CA GLN A 82 -4.91 -4.68 -14.27
C GLN A 82 -4.89 -5.56 -13.02
N ALA A 83 -3.71 -6.00 -12.58
CA ALA A 83 -3.58 -6.81 -11.36
C ALA A 83 -4.14 -6.10 -10.12
N ARG A 84 -3.97 -4.78 -10.03
CA ARG A 84 -4.57 -3.96 -8.96
C ARG A 84 -6.09 -3.91 -9.05
N LYS A 85 -6.65 -3.74 -10.24
CA LYS A 85 -8.10 -3.78 -10.46
C LYS A 85 -8.68 -5.12 -10.04
N GLU A 86 -8.02 -6.22 -10.39
CA GLU A 86 -8.43 -7.58 -10.00
C GLU A 86 -8.34 -7.80 -8.49
N LYS A 87 -7.24 -7.39 -7.85
CA LYS A 87 -7.10 -7.44 -6.38
C LYS A 87 -8.19 -6.64 -5.69
N LYS A 88 -8.50 -5.43 -6.18
CA LYS A 88 -9.57 -4.58 -5.62
C LYS A 88 -10.94 -5.21 -5.80
N LEU A 89 -11.20 -5.84 -6.95
CA LEU A 89 -12.45 -6.55 -7.20
C LEU A 89 -12.59 -7.78 -6.29
N ALA A 90 -11.52 -8.55 -6.12
CA ALA A 90 -11.48 -9.71 -5.23
C ALA A 90 -11.72 -9.29 -3.78
N GLN A 91 -11.06 -8.22 -3.30
CA GLN A 91 -11.29 -7.67 -1.97
C GLN A 91 -12.74 -7.22 -1.79
N LYS A 92 -13.31 -6.52 -2.77
CA LYS A 92 -14.71 -6.11 -2.72
C LYS A 92 -15.65 -7.31 -2.68
N ALA A 93 -15.40 -8.34 -3.49
CA ALA A 93 -16.19 -9.56 -3.48
C ALA A 93 -16.10 -10.30 -2.13
N GLU A 94 -14.93 -10.33 -1.49
CA GLU A 94 -14.76 -10.87 -0.14
C GLU A 94 -15.58 -10.07 0.89
N VAL A 95 -15.56 -8.74 0.82
CA VAL A 95 -16.35 -7.86 1.70
C VAL A 95 -17.85 -8.06 1.49
N ASP A 96 -18.29 -8.13 0.24
CA ASP A 96 -19.70 -8.31 -0.14
C ASP A 96 -20.22 -9.71 0.23
N ALA A 97 -19.34 -10.72 0.28
CA ALA A 97 -19.67 -12.07 0.74
C ALA A 97 -19.86 -12.18 2.26
N ILE A 98 -19.47 -11.15 3.04
CA ILE A 98 -19.64 -11.17 4.50
C ILE A 98 -21.14 -11.12 4.84
N PRO A 99 -21.65 -12.08 5.64
CA PRO A 99 -23.05 -12.06 6.04
C PRO A 99 -23.42 -10.74 6.75
N PRO A 100 -24.62 -10.18 6.51
CA PRO A 100 -25.00 -8.87 7.03
C PRO A 100 -24.98 -8.81 8.57
N ALA A 101 -25.26 -9.93 9.24
CA ALA A 101 -25.16 -10.03 10.70
C ALA A 101 -23.71 -9.86 11.20
N VAL A 102 -22.75 -10.48 10.52
CA VAL A 102 -21.32 -10.38 10.83
C VAL A 102 -20.81 -8.97 10.52
N ARG A 103 -21.21 -8.41 9.38
CA ARG A 103 -20.84 -7.03 9.00
C ARG A 103 -21.28 -6.02 10.06
N LYS A 104 -22.53 -6.09 10.52
CA LYS A 104 -23.03 -5.22 11.61
C LYS A 104 -22.27 -5.42 12.91
N ALA A 105 -21.93 -6.66 13.26
CA ALA A 105 -21.12 -6.93 14.45
C ALA A 105 -19.71 -6.33 14.33
N LEU A 106 -19.08 -6.39 13.16
CA LEU A 106 -17.78 -5.78 12.89
C LEU A 106 -17.83 -4.25 12.94
N GLU A 107 -18.88 -3.63 12.41
CA GLU A 107 -19.10 -2.18 12.48
C GLU A 107 -19.40 -1.69 13.91
N ALA A 108 -19.94 -2.55 14.77
CA ALA A 108 -20.24 -2.22 16.17
C ALA A 108 -19.03 -2.35 17.12
N ILE A 109 -17.86 -2.79 16.65
CA ILE A 109 -16.66 -2.93 17.47
C ILE A 109 -16.20 -1.54 17.93
N LYS A 110 -16.01 -1.40 19.25
CA LYS A 110 -15.45 -0.20 19.89
C LYS A 110 -14.09 -0.47 20.48
N VAL A 111 -13.16 0.45 20.28
CA VAL A 111 -11.80 0.40 20.84
C VAL A 111 -11.71 1.34 22.03
N HIS A 112 -11.58 0.77 23.23
CA HIS A 112 -11.35 1.51 24.46
C HIS A 112 -9.88 1.49 24.81
N LYS A 113 -9.29 2.66 25.07
CA LYS A 113 -7.89 2.78 25.52
C LYS A 113 -7.84 3.26 26.96
N PHE A 114 -7.29 2.41 27.82
CA PHE A 114 -7.20 2.67 29.24
C PHE A 114 -5.82 3.23 29.60
N TYR A 115 -5.81 4.34 30.32
CA TYR A 115 -4.61 4.87 30.94
C TYR A 115 -4.63 4.63 32.46
N PRO A 116 -3.48 4.28 33.06
CA PRO A 116 -3.37 4.23 34.52
C PRO A 116 -3.75 5.58 35.16
N LYS A 117 -4.46 5.53 36.29
CA LYS A 117 -4.81 6.70 37.11
C LYS A 117 -3.61 7.13 37.96
N ASN A 118 -2.52 7.55 37.33
CA ASN A 118 -1.37 8.14 37.99
C ASN A 118 -1.03 9.52 37.39
N GLU A 119 -0.29 10.34 38.14
CA GLU A 119 0.13 11.67 37.73
C GLU A 119 1.05 11.63 36.49
N LEU A 120 1.89 10.60 36.39
CA LEU A 120 2.87 10.41 35.32
C LEU A 120 2.24 10.27 33.94
N CYS A 121 1.09 9.59 33.85
CA CYS A 121 0.43 9.33 32.57
C CYS A 121 -0.49 10.46 32.09
N LYS A 122 -0.72 11.53 32.89
CA LYS A 122 -1.62 12.64 32.51
C LYS A 122 -1.17 13.35 31.22
N GLY A 123 0.14 13.53 31.03
CA GLY A 123 0.70 14.18 29.84
C GLY A 123 0.92 13.29 28.61
N MET A 124 0.78 11.96 28.75
CA MET A 124 1.08 10.97 27.70
C MET A 124 -0.20 10.34 27.09
N ARG A 125 -1.37 10.92 27.39
CA ARG A 125 -2.65 10.44 26.88
C ARG A 125 -2.80 10.77 25.41
N SER A 126 -3.18 9.78 24.61
CA SER A 126 -3.39 9.91 23.16
C SER A 126 -4.47 8.94 22.71
N LYS A 127 -5.32 9.41 21.80
CA LYS A 127 -6.33 8.60 21.12
C LYS A 127 -5.70 7.53 20.24
N TYR A 128 -4.53 7.81 19.68
CA TYR A 128 -3.84 6.87 18.81
C TYR A 128 -3.41 5.62 19.58
N VAL A 129 -3.84 4.45 19.12
CA VAL A 129 -3.49 3.14 19.68
C VAL A 129 -2.26 2.59 18.96
N ASN A 130 -2.41 2.28 17.67
CA ASN A 130 -1.35 1.83 16.76
C ASN A 130 -1.88 1.83 15.30
N ARG A 131 -1.05 1.42 14.33
CA ARG A 131 -1.42 1.36 12.90
C ARG A 131 -2.61 0.46 12.57
N TYR A 132 -2.92 -0.54 13.39
CA TYR A 132 -3.95 -1.53 13.12
C TYR A 132 -5.32 -1.11 13.67
N TYR A 133 -5.34 -0.55 14.88
CA TYR A 133 -6.56 -0.09 15.52
C TYR A 133 -6.86 1.38 15.22
N GLY A 134 -5.87 2.17 14.81
CA GLY A 134 -6.00 3.59 14.56
C GLY A 134 -6.20 4.36 15.86
N GLN A 135 -7.31 5.08 15.97
CA GLN A 135 -7.70 5.84 17.15
C GLN A 135 -8.72 5.07 17.98
N ALA A 136 -8.63 5.18 19.30
CA ALA A 136 -9.63 4.70 20.22
C ALA A 136 -10.90 5.57 20.14
N ASP A 137 -12.07 4.92 20.17
CA ASP A 137 -13.37 5.58 20.25
C ASP A 137 -13.55 6.28 21.60
N GLN A 138 -13.02 5.66 22.65
CA GLN A 138 -13.06 6.19 24.01
C GLN A 138 -11.71 6.01 24.70
N ILE A 139 -11.26 7.08 25.37
CA ILE A 139 -10.14 7.02 26.30
C ILE A 139 -10.72 7.02 27.71
N GLU A 140 -10.38 6.02 28.51
CA GLU A 140 -10.80 5.94 29.91
C GLU A 140 -9.60 6.18 30.83
N GLY A 141 -9.83 7.01 31.84
CA GLY A 141 -8.77 7.55 32.72
C GLY A 141 -9.15 8.84 33.45
N ASP A 142 -10.40 9.30 33.33
CA ASP A 142 -10.93 10.42 34.10
C ASP A 142 -11.28 9.98 35.53
N ALA A 143 -10.78 10.78 36.46
CA ALA A 143 -11.36 11.05 37.77
C ALA A 143 -11.49 12.57 37.84
#